data_AF-A0A2T6VWT4-F1
#
_entry.id   AF-A0A2T6VWT4-F1
#
_cell.length_a   1.000
_cell.length_b   1.000
_cell.length_c   1.000
_cell.angle_alpha   90.00
_cell.angle_beta   90.00
_cell.angle_gamma   90.00
#
_symmetry.space_group_name_H-M   'P 1'
#
loop_
_entity.id
_entity.type
_entity.pdbx_description
1 polymer ?
#
loop_
_entity_poly.entity_id
_entity_poly.type
_entity_poly.pdbx_seq_one_letter_code
_entity_poly.pdbx_strand_id
1 'polypeptide(L)'
;YNTKVGKVHTIEPGAYGAYLAKGVVVFDTQTKKKIVTTENLPTKGVPEDEELAKKYEYVDKKSKEYANEVVGEVTKTFIDRPDFITGGEKITTMPTAALQETPVIELINKVQKYYAKADVSAAALFNFGANLKKGPFKRKDVAYIYKFANTLIGVHITGENLLRYMEWSYRFYNQLQPGDLTISFNENIRGYNFDMFSGVKYQVDVTKPAGQRIINPTINGKPIDPKTIYK
;
A
#
# COMPACT_ATOMS: atom_id res chain seq x y z
N TYR A 1 -12.11 3.27 17.44
CA TYR A 1 -13.04 2.24 16.93
C TYR A 1 -14.19 1.90 17.89
N ASN A 2 -14.33 2.57 19.04
CA ASN A 2 -15.53 2.51 19.86
C ASN A 2 -15.76 3.93 20.38
N THR A 3 -16.81 4.60 19.91
CA THR A 3 -17.07 6.01 20.22
C THR A 3 -18.54 6.25 20.46
N LYS A 4 -18.84 7.32 21.20
CA LYS A 4 -20.21 7.78 21.44
C LYS A 4 -20.38 9.16 20.83
N VAL A 5 -21.30 9.29 19.87
CA VAL A 5 -21.65 10.55 19.23
C VAL A 5 -23.08 10.90 19.65
N GLY A 6 -23.21 11.82 20.61
CA GLY A 6 -24.49 12.14 21.24
C GLY A 6 -25.13 10.92 21.90
N LYS A 7 -26.28 10.48 21.39
CA LYS A 7 -27.02 9.29 21.86
C LYS A 7 -26.65 8.00 21.10
N VAL A 8 -25.83 8.09 20.06
CA VAL A 8 -25.47 6.96 19.20
C VAL A 8 -24.13 6.38 19.66
N HIS A 9 -24.12 5.08 19.91
CA HIS A 9 -22.89 4.32 20.13
C HIS A 9 -22.44 3.72 18.80
N THR A 10 -21.16 3.88 18.46
CA THR A 10 -20.56 3.25 17.28
C THR A 10 -19.42 2.35 17.73
N ILE A 11 -19.35 1.15 17.15
CA ILE A 11 -18.34 0.15 17.46
C ILE A 11 -17.88 -0.52 16.17
N GLU A 12 -16.58 -0.70 16.04
CA GLU A 12 -15.91 -1.36 14.94
C GLU A 12 -14.79 -2.23 15.53
N PRO A 13 -14.71 -3.54 15.24
CA PRO A 13 -13.69 -4.43 15.79
C PRO A 13 -12.30 -4.26 15.16
N GLY A 14 -12.13 -3.27 14.27
CA GLY A 14 -10.96 -3.15 13.42
C GLY A 14 -10.92 -4.25 12.36
N ALA A 15 -9.76 -4.84 12.12
CA ALA A 15 -9.53 -5.81 11.04
C ALA A 15 -8.75 -7.05 11.54
N TYR A 16 -8.71 -8.08 10.69
CA TYR A 16 -7.88 -9.29 10.87
C TYR A 16 -8.18 -10.09 12.13
N GLY A 17 -9.42 -9.99 12.63
CA GLY A 17 -9.83 -10.66 13.86
C GLY A 17 -9.12 -10.13 15.11
N ALA A 18 -8.58 -8.90 15.09
CA ALA A 18 -7.85 -8.34 16.23
C ALA A 18 -8.75 -8.14 17.47
N TYR A 19 -10.03 -7.85 17.26
CA TYR A 19 -11.02 -7.69 18.32
C TYR A 19 -12.35 -8.35 17.96
N LEU A 20 -13.12 -8.71 18.98
CA LEU A 20 -14.54 -9.02 18.91
C LEU A 20 -15.32 -7.80 19.41
N ALA A 21 -16.13 -7.19 18.54
CA ALA A 21 -17.00 -6.09 18.92
C ALA A 21 -18.19 -6.64 19.72
N LYS A 22 -18.36 -6.16 20.95
CA LYS A 22 -19.45 -6.54 21.85
C LYS A 22 -20.29 -5.32 22.18
N GLY A 23 -21.58 -5.41 21.89
CA GLY A 23 -22.60 -4.45 22.31
C GLY A 23 -23.59 -5.13 23.25
N VAL A 24 -23.83 -4.54 24.40
CA VAL A 24 -24.84 -5.01 25.36
C VAL A 24 -25.93 -3.96 25.45
N VAL A 25 -27.17 -4.41 25.24
CA VAL A 25 -28.37 -3.58 25.36
C VAL A 25 -29.19 -4.12 26.51
N VAL A 26 -29.38 -3.31 27.53
CA VAL A 26 -30.28 -3.60 28.64
C VAL A 26 -31.52 -2.72 28.47
N PHE A 27 -32.68 -3.34 28.38
CA PHE A 27 -33.96 -2.66 28.24
C PHE A 27 -34.85 -2.98 29.44
N ASP A 28 -35.25 -1.95 30.16
CA ASP A 28 -36.22 -2.05 31.25
C ASP A 28 -37.63 -1.99 30.66
N THR A 29 -38.38 -3.08 30.80
CA THR A 29 -39.72 -3.22 30.22
C THR A 29 -40.80 -2.41 30.94
N GLN A 30 -40.57 -2.04 32.21
CA GLN A 30 -41.49 -1.22 33.02
C GLN A 30 -41.24 0.26 32.77
N THR A 31 -39.99 0.71 32.92
CA THR A 31 -39.64 2.14 32.79
C THR A 31 -39.39 2.56 31.36
N LYS A 32 -39.33 1.60 30.43
CA LYS A 32 -38.96 1.79 29.00
C LYS A 32 -37.56 2.40 28.82
N LYS A 33 -36.71 2.39 29.85
CA LYS A 33 -35.34 2.88 29.78
C LYS A 33 -34.44 1.88 29.06
N LYS A 34 -33.48 2.41 28.30
CA LYS A 34 -32.48 1.63 27.57
C LYS A 34 -31.09 2.06 28.00
N ILE A 35 -30.25 1.09 28.34
CA ILE A 35 -28.82 1.27 28.60
C ILE A 35 -28.07 0.50 27.50
N VAL A 36 -27.09 1.16 26.89
CA VAL A 36 -26.23 0.57 25.87
C VAL A 36 -24.79 0.70 26.33
N THR A 37 -24.09 -0.43 26.36
CA THR A 37 -22.64 -0.47 26.57
C THR A 37 -21.98 -1.15 25.38
N THR A 38 -20.81 -0.66 24.99
CA THR A 38 -20.04 -1.16 23.85
C THR A 38 -18.59 -1.35 24.26
N GLU A 39 -17.98 -2.46 23.85
CA GLU A 39 -16.58 -2.79 24.11
C GLU A 39 -15.96 -3.62 22.97
N ASN A 40 -14.68 -3.41 22.68
CA ASN A 40 -13.92 -4.26 21.77
C ASN A 40 -13.05 -5.20 22.61
N LEU A 41 -13.33 -6.49 22.55
CA LEU A 41 -12.59 -7.51 23.28
C LEU A 41 -11.38 -7.97 22.46
N PRO A 42 -10.13 -7.86 22.95
CA PRO A 42 -8.96 -8.30 22.20
C PRO A 42 -8.97 -9.83 22.05
N THR A 43 -8.67 -10.32 20.86
CA THR A 43 -8.47 -11.77 20.64
C THR A 43 -7.05 -12.22 20.97
N LYS A 44 -6.10 -11.28 21.04
CA LYS A 44 -4.71 -11.55 21.38
C LYS A 44 -4.61 -12.19 22.76
N GLY A 45 -3.99 -13.38 22.84
CA GLY A 45 -3.77 -14.11 24.08
C GLY A 45 -4.97 -14.92 24.56
N VAL A 46 -6.08 -14.91 23.84
CA VAL A 46 -7.20 -15.82 24.08
C VAL A 46 -6.78 -17.21 23.56
N PRO A 47 -6.92 -18.29 24.36
CA PRO A 47 -6.64 -19.64 23.90
C PRO A 47 -7.48 -20.01 22.68
N GLU A 48 -6.91 -20.77 21.76
CA GLU A 48 -7.65 -21.33 20.63
C GLU A 48 -8.65 -22.38 21.13
N ASP A 49 -9.79 -22.47 20.46
CA ASP A 49 -10.74 -23.56 20.68
C ASP A 49 -10.19 -24.85 20.06
N GLU A 50 -9.91 -25.85 20.90
CA GLU A 50 -9.24 -27.08 20.48
C GLU A 50 -10.07 -27.89 19.46
N GLU A 51 -11.39 -27.90 19.58
CA GLU A 51 -12.26 -28.63 18.65
C GLU A 51 -12.27 -27.97 17.27
N LEU A 52 -12.35 -26.64 17.22
CA LEU A 52 -12.25 -25.87 15.98
C LEU A 52 -10.87 -25.98 15.35
N ALA A 53 -9.80 -25.88 16.14
CA ALA A 53 -8.43 -26.03 15.67
C ALA A 53 -8.24 -27.40 15.02
N LYS A 54 -8.68 -28.48 15.68
CA LYS A 54 -8.62 -29.84 15.14
C LYS A 54 -9.48 -30.00 13.88
N LYS A 55 -10.69 -29.44 13.86
CA LYS A 55 -11.59 -29.50 12.71
C LYS A 55 -10.99 -28.87 11.45
N TYR A 56 -10.22 -27.79 11.60
CA TYR A 56 -9.62 -27.04 10.50
C TYR A 56 -8.10 -27.22 10.37
N GLU A 57 -7.51 -28.20 11.05
CA GLU A 57 -6.07 -28.51 10.97
C GLU A 57 -5.60 -28.69 9.52
N TYR A 58 -6.43 -29.35 8.69
CA TYR A 58 -6.14 -29.53 7.28
C TYR A 58 -6.03 -28.22 6.49
N VAL A 59 -6.79 -27.18 6.86
CA VAL A 59 -6.76 -25.85 6.24
C VAL A 59 -5.50 -25.12 6.65
N ASP A 60 -5.15 -25.16 7.94
CA ASP A 60 -3.94 -24.54 8.47
C ASP A 60 -2.70 -25.15 7.81
N LYS A 61 -2.61 -26.48 7.78
CA LYS A 61 -1.51 -27.21 7.12
C LYS A 61 -1.38 -26.83 5.65
N LYS A 62 -2.45 -26.97 4.86
CA LYS A 62 -2.43 -26.64 3.42
C LYS A 62 -2.07 -25.17 3.17
N SER A 63 -2.59 -24.26 3.98
CA SER A 63 -2.32 -22.82 3.85
C SER A 63 -0.86 -22.50 4.15
N LYS A 64 -0.29 -23.09 5.21
CA LYS A 64 1.13 -22.94 5.55
C LYS A 64 2.05 -23.54 4.49
N GLU A 65 1.72 -24.70 3.95
CA GLU A 65 2.47 -25.34 2.86
C GLU A 65 2.45 -24.46 1.60
N TYR A 66 1.27 -24.05 1.15
CA TYR A 66 1.11 -23.16 -0.02
C TYR A 66 1.82 -21.81 0.16
N ALA A 67 1.74 -21.22 1.35
CA ALA A 67 2.40 -19.96 1.68
C ALA A 67 3.94 -20.08 1.68
N ASN A 68 4.48 -21.25 2.08
CA ASN A 68 5.92 -21.49 2.17
C ASN A 68 6.55 -22.10 0.91
N GLU A 69 5.74 -22.41 -0.11
CA GLU A 69 6.23 -22.82 -1.43
C GLU A 69 7.25 -21.80 -1.96
N VAL A 70 8.45 -22.28 -2.27
CA VAL A 70 9.52 -21.47 -2.89
C VAL A 70 9.22 -21.36 -4.38
N VAL A 71 9.00 -20.14 -4.86
CA VAL A 71 8.64 -19.82 -6.24
C VAL A 71 9.75 -19.09 -6.98
N GLY A 72 10.88 -18.82 -6.32
CA GLY A 72 12.06 -18.22 -6.92
C GLY A 72 13.15 -17.90 -5.90
N GLU A 73 14.09 -17.06 -6.29
CA GLU A 73 15.18 -16.59 -5.45
C GLU A 73 15.35 -15.07 -5.57
N VAL A 74 15.51 -14.41 -4.42
CA VAL A 74 15.93 -13.02 -4.32
C VAL A 74 17.46 -13.00 -4.22
N THR A 75 18.14 -12.61 -5.30
CA THR A 75 19.61 -12.71 -5.40
C THR A 75 20.35 -11.68 -4.56
N LYS A 76 19.72 -10.52 -4.31
CA LYS A 76 20.21 -9.45 -3.43
C LYS A 76 19.03 -8.82 -2.70
N THR A 77 19.24 -8.37 -1.46
CA THR A 77 18.26 -7.54 -0.75
C THR A 77 17.89 -6.32 -1.60
N PHE A 78 16.59 -6.09 -1.79
CA PHE A 78 16.09 -5.07 -2.71
C PHE A 78 16.33 -3.65 -2.18
N ILE A 79 16.15 -3.44 -0.87
CA ILE A 79 16.37 -2.15 -0.22
C ILE A 79 17.29 -2.37 0.98
N ASP A 80 18.57 -2.06 0.81
CA ASP A 80 19.58 -2.21 1.87
C ASP A 80 19.36 -1.20 3.01
N ARG A 81 18.81 -0.02 2.70
CA ARG A 81 18.52 1.07 3.65
C ARG A 81 17.04 1.49 3.56
N PRO A 82 16.10 0.78 4.21
CA PRO A 82 14.68 1.11 4.18
C PRO A 82 14.37 2.51 4.72
N ASP A 83 15.03 2.91 5.80
CA ASP A 83 15.01 4.28 6.29
C ASP A 83 16.12 5.10 5.60
N PHE A 84 15.72 6.11 4.83
CA PHE A 84 16.63 6.88 4.00
C PHE A 84 17.67 7.65 4.83
N ILE A 85 17.22 8.30 5.91
CA ILE A 85 18.05 9.20 6.73
C ILE A 85 18.97 8.40 7.64
N THR A 86 18.41 7.46 8.42
CA THR A 86 19.17 6.70 9.42
C THR A 86 19.89 5.50 8.82
N GLY A 87 19.45 5.01 7.66
CA GLY A 87 19.92 3.75 7.09
C GLY A 87 19.41 2.50 7.82
N GLY A 88 18.57 2.67 8.85
CA GLY A 88 18.04 1.57 9.65
C GLY A 88 17.05 0.69 8.89
N GLU A 89 16.92 -0.56 9.35
CA GLU A 89 15.93 -1.51 8.81
C GLU A 89 14.49 -1.10 9.18
N LYS A 90 14.30 -0.62 10.40
CA LYS A 90 13.03 -0.05 10.84
C LYS A 90 12.95 1.39 10.35
N ILE A 91 11.90 1.70 9.61
CA ILE A 91 11.60 3.08 9.22
C ILE A 91 11.08 3.82 10.44
N THR A 92 11.85 4.81 10.88
CA THR A 92 11.49 5.73 11.97
C THR A 92 11.40 7.18 11.50
N THR A 93 11.93 7.46 10.32
CA THR A 93 11.94 8.79 9.71
C THR A 93 11.35 8.74 8.30
N MET A 94 12.18 8.59 7.27
CA MET A 94 11.81 8.77 5.87
C MET A 94 11.94 7.45 5.09
N PRO A 95 10.86 6.89 4.54
CA PRO A 95 10.93 5.69 3.73
C PRO A 95 11.69 5.94 2.42
N THR A 96 12.74 5.16 2.14
CA THR A 96 13.46 5.22 0.85
C THR A 96 12.53 5.00 -0.34
N ALA A 97 11.58 4.06 -0.20
CA ALA A 97 10.61 3.74 -1.25
C ALA A 97 9.59 4.86 -1.55
N ALA A 98 9.52 5.90 -0.71
CA ALA A 98 8.70 7.08 -0.95
C ALA A 98 9.49 8.24 -1.59
N LEU A 99 10.81 8.14 -1.70
CA LEU A 99 11.67 9.21 -2.23
C LEU A 99 12.28 8.88 -3.58
N GLN A 100 12.54 7.62 -3.83
CA GLN A 100 13.21 7.17 -5.04
C GLN A 100 12.67 5.81 -5.48
N GLU A 101 12.91 5.50 -6.75
CA GLU A 101 12.63 4.19 -7.29
C GLU A 101 13.39 3.10 -6.51
N THR A 102 12.71 1.98 -6.28
CA THR A 102 13.28 0.80 -5.60
C THR A 102 13.02 -0.46 -6.42
N PRO A 103 13.84 -1.52 -6.27
CA PRO A 103 13.61 -2.77 -6.97
C PRO A 103 12.24 -3.41 -6.68
N VAL A 104 11.61 -3.09 -5.53
CA VAL A 104 10.28 -3.60 -5.18
C VAL A 104 9.22 -3.04 -6.13
N ILE A 105 9.14 -1.72 -6.25
CA ILE A 105 8.12 -1.09 -7.10
C ILE A 105 8.39 -1.31 -8.58
N GLU A 106 9.66 -1.42 -8.96
CA GLU A 106 10.06 -1.75 -10.32
C GLU A 106 9.71 -3.21 -10.67
N LEU A 107 9.85 -4.17 -9.74
CA LEU A 107 9.40 -5.55 -9.96
C LEU A 107 7.88 -5.59 -10.22
N ILE A 108 7.09 -4.92 -9.38
CA ILE A 108 5.62 -4.85 -9.52
C ILE A 108 5.27 -4.30 -10.90
N ASN A 109 5.80 -3.14 -11.26
CA ASN A 109 5.51 -2.50 -12.53
C ASN A 109 6.00 -3.32 -13.74
N LYS A 110 7.18 -3.97 -13.66
CA LYS A 110 7.68 -4.85 -14.73
C LYS A 110 6.75 -6.03 -14.98
N VAL A 111 6.27 -6.67 -13.92
CA VAL A 111 5.31 -7.79 -14.02
C VAL A 111 4.00 -7.31 -14.64
N GLN A 112 3.45 -6.20 -14.15
CA GLN A 112 2.22 -5.60 -14.71
C GLN A 112 2.40 -5.28 -16.20
N LYS A 113 3.49 -4.60 -16.57
CA LYS A 113 3.79 -4.23 -17.96
C LYS A 113 3.93 -5.45 -18.86
N TYR A 114 4.63 -6.49 -18.39
CA TYR A 114 4.82 -7.75 -19.14
C TYR A 114 3.48 -8.42 -19.47
N TYR A 115 2.61 -8.62 -18.48
CA TYR A 115 1.32 -9.29 -18.67
C TYR A 115 0.30 -8.42 -19.40
N ALA A 116 0.30 -7.10 -19.16
CA ALA A 116 -0.59 -6.17 -19.85
C ALA A 116 -0.13 -5.87 -21.28
N LYS A 117 1.13 -6.17 -21.65
CA LYS A 117 1.78 -5.73 -22.89
C LYS A 117 1.65 -4.21 -23.07
N ALA A 118 1.95 -3.47 -22.00
CA ALA A 118 1.76 -2.03 -21.91
C ALA A 118 3.04 -1.26 -22.28
N ASP A 119 2.90 -0.01 -22.69
CA ASP A 119 4.00 0.94 -22.87
C ASP A 119 4.48 1.48 -21.52
N VAL A 120 3.52 1.75 -20.62
CA VAL A 120 3.74 2.30 -19.28
C VAL A 120 3.00 1.46 -18.24
N SER A 121 3.57 1.33 -17.05
CA SER A 121 2.88 0.77 -15.88
C SER A 121 2.90 1.80 -14.76
N ALA A 122 1.84 1.82 -13.96
CA ALA A 122 1.72 2.65 -12.78
C ALA A 122 1.25 1.79 -11.61
N ALA A 123 1.88 1.94 -10.45
CA ALA A 123 1.49 1.25 -9.23
C ALA A 123 1.87 2.04 -7.98
N ALA A 124 0.99 1.98 -6.98
CA ALA A 124 1.26 2.45 -5.64
C ALA A 124 1.87 1.34 -4.78
N LEU A 125 2.77 1.74 -3.88
CA LEU A 125 3.29 0.86 -2.84
C LEU A 125 2.48 1.05 -1.55
N PHE A 126 1.59 0.11 -1.24
CA PHE A 126 0.70 0.20 -0.07
C PHE A 126 1.41 0.20 1.29
N ASN A 127 2.66 -0.28 1.32
CA ASN A 127 3.52 -0.27 2.48
C ASN A 127 4.92 0.18 2.05
N PHE A 128 5.31 1.41 2.40
CA PHE A 128 6.64 1.94 2.05
C PHE A 128 7.80 1.20 2.73
N GLY A 129 7.54 0.33 3.71
CA GLY A 129 8.52 -0.60 4.29
C GLY A 129 8.60 -1.96 3.60
N ALA A 130 7.82 -2.19 2.54
CA ALA A 130 7.88 -3.41 1.76
C ALA A 130 9.27 -3.61 1.18
N ASN A 131 9.82 -4.81 1.37
CA ASN A 131 11.17 -5.15 0.97
C ASN A 131 11.28 -6.67 0.77
N LEU A 132 12.19 -7.10 -0.10
CA LEU A 132 12.55 -8.50 -0.27
C LEU A 132 14.03 -8.66 0.11
N LYS A 133 14.30 -9.56 1.07
CA LYS A 133 15.65 -9.87 1.53
C LYS A 133 16.25 -10.97 0.67
N LYS A 134 17.57 -10.97 0.52
CA LYS A 134 18.29 -12.05 -0.18
C LYS A 134 17.89 -13.42 0.38
N GLY A 135 17.60 -14.37 -0.50
CA GLY A 135 17.25 -15.75 -0.14
C GLY A 135 16.06 -16.29 -0.93
N PRO A 136 15.47 -17.42 -0.49
CA PRO A 136 14.33 -18.04 -1.16
C PRO A 136 13.13 -17.09 -1.21
N PHE A 137 12.57 -16.91 -2.40
CA PHE A 137 11.33 -16.16 -2.59
C PHE A 137 10.16 -17.12 -2.44
N LYS A 138 9.39 -16.97 -1.37
CA LYS A 138 8.22 -17.80 -1.08
C LYS A 138 6.94 -17.11 -1.55
N ARG A 139 5.90 -17.89 -1.82
CA ARG A 139 4.61 -17.35 -2.27
C ARG A 139 4.04 -16.29 -1.31
N LYS A 140 4.19 -16.48 0.01
CA LYS A 140 3.79 -15.49 1.02
C LYS A 140 4.52 -14.15 0.92
N ASP A 141 5.72 -14.11 0.35
CA ASP A 141 6.51 -12.89 0.26
C ASP A 141 5.92 -11.92 -0.79
N VAL A 142 5.15 -12.44 -1.76
CA VAL A 142 4.31 -11.62 -2.67
C VAL A 142 3.31 -10.78 -1.87
N ALA A 143 2.64 -11.37 -0.87
CA ALA A 143 1.66 -10.67 -0.04
C ALA A 143 2.31 -9.58 0.85
N TYR A 144 3.62 -9.65 1.08
CA TYR A 144 4.35 -8.62 1.80
C TYR A 144 4.61 -7.37 0.95
N ILE A 145 4.87 -7.55 -0.35
CA ILE A 145 5.11 -6.44 -1.28
C ILE A 145 3.85 -5.95 -1.98
N TYR A 146 2.83 -6.81 -2.14
CA TYR A 146 1.56 -6.49 -2.77
C TYR A 146 0.41 -7.20 -2.03
N LYS A 147 -0.12 -6.53 -1.00
CA LYS A 147 -1.01 -7.13 0.00
C LYS A 147 -2.39 -7.50 -0.52
N PHE A 148 -2.93 -6.76 -1.48
CA PHE A 148 -4.30 -6.90 -1.96
C PHE A 148 -4.35 -7.67 -3.27
N ALA A 149 -5.33 -8.55 -3.43
CA ALA A 149 -5.58 -9.28 -4.67
C ALA A 149 -6.26 -8.37 -5.71
N ASN A 150 -5.59 -7.27 -6.09
CA ASN A 150 -6.08 -6.35 -7.11
C ASN A 150 -6.04 -7.01 -8.48
N THR A 151 -7.02 -6.69 -9.33
CA THR A 151 -7.04 -7.13 -10.73
C THR A 151 -6.15 -6.23 -11.58
N LEU A 152 -5.24 -6.83 -12.36
CA LEU A 152 -4.48 -6.10 -13.37
C LEU A 152 -5.40 -5.66 -14.51
N ILE A 153 -5.44 -4.36 -14.78
CA ILE A 153 -6.19 -3.77 -15.90
C ILE A 153 -5.21 -2.97 -16.76
N GLY A 154 -5.20 -3.24 -18.07
CA GLY A 154 -4.53 -2.40 -19.06
C GLY A 154 -5.54 -1.51 -19.76
N VAL A 155 -5.23 -0.21 -19.88
CA VAL A 155 -6.12 0.79 -20.49
C VAL A 155 -5.38 1.54 -21.58
N HIS A 156 -6.11 2.07 -22.56
CA HIS A 156 -5.53 3.02 -23.52
C HIS A 156 -5.68 4.44 -22.98
N ILE A 157 -4.62 5.23 -23.03
CA ILE A 157 -4.58 6.60 -22.51
C ILE A 157 -3.85 7.53 -23.49
N THR A 158 -4.36 8.74 -23.69
CA THR A 158 -3.63 9.75 -24.48
C THR A 158 -2.40 10.23 -23.72
N GLY A 159 -1.35 10.63 -24.42
CA GLY A 159 -0.15 11.20 -23.79
C GLY A 159 -0.48 12.39 -22.89
N GLU A 160 -1.45 13.22 -23.27
CA GLU A 160 -1.94 14.33 -22.44
C GLU A 160 -2.50 13.84 -21.09
N ASN A 161 -3.37 12.82 -21.12
CA ASN A 161 -3.96 12.30 -19.88
C ASN A 161 -2.93 11.53 -19.05
N LEU A 162 -1.96 10.86 -19.68
CA LEU A 162 -0.84 10.24 -18.98
C LEU A 162 -0.02 11.29 -18.22
N LEU A 163 0.33 12.40 -18.85
CA LEU A 163 1.05 13.51 -18.20
C LEU A 163 0.26 14.07 -17.01
N ARG A 164 -1.05 14.29 -17.19
CA ARG A 164 -1.94 14.74 -16.12
C ARG A 164 -2.02 13.74 -14.96
N TYR A 165 -2.02 12.44 -15.25
CA TYR A 165 -2.04 11.39 -14.25
C TYR A 165 -0.72 11.29 -13.47
N MET A 166 0.41 11.41 -14.16
CA MET A 166 1.72 11.53 -13.51
C MET A 166 1.73 12.73 -12.56
N GLU A 167 1.39 13.91 -13.05
CA GLU A 167 1.29 15.12 -12.23
C GLU A 167 0.34 14.94 -11.03
N TRP A 168 -0.81 14.30 -11.23
CA TRP A 168 -1.80 14.01 -10.19
C TRP A 168 -1.23 13.13 -9.08
N SER A 169 -0.46 12.11 -9.43
CA SER A 169 0.17 11.17 -8.48
C SER A 169 1.25 11.88 -7.66
N TYR A 170 2.05 12.71 -8.31
CA TYR A 170 3.13 13.44 -7.67
C TYR A 170 2.67 14.60 -6.78
N ARG A 171 1.35 14.87 -6.66
CA ARG A 171 0.79 15.76 -5.62
C ARG A 171 0.97 15.21 -4.20
N PHE A 172 1.33 13.94 -4.07
CA PHE A 172 1.69 13.29 -2.81
C PHE A 172 2.75 14.08 -2.01
N TYR A 173 3.68 14.75 -2.70
CA TYR A 173 4.68 15.61 -2.05
C TYR A 173 4.12 17.00 -1.76
N ASN A 174 4.48 17.60 -0.63
CA ASN A 174 4.32 19.04 -0.43
C ASN A 174 5.30 19.79 -1.36
N GLN A 175 4.98 21.03 -1.70
CA GLN A 175 5.93 21.85 -2.47
C GLN A 175 7.10 22.21 -1.56
N LEU A 176 8.32 21.83 -1.96
CA LEU A 176 9.53 22.14 -1.22
C LEU A 176 9.81 23.64 -1.28
N GLN A 177 9.98 24.27 -0.11
CA GLN A 177 10.26 25.69 0.04
C GLN A 177 11.70 25.93 0.50
N PRO A 178 12.29 27.10 0.21
CA PRO A 178 13.55 27.50 0.81
C PRO A 178 13.49 27.47 2.34
N GLY A 179 14.43 26.77 2.97
CA GLY A 179 14.48 26.61 4.43
C GLY A 179 13.87 25.30 4.94
N ASP A 180 13.18 24.53 4.09
CA ASP A 180 12.73 23.18 4.46
C ASP A 180 13.93 22.26 4.71
N LEU A 181 13.85 21.49 5.80
CA LEU A 181 14.90 20.53 6.15
C LEU A 181 14.92 19.31 5.22
N THR A 182 13.77 18.91 4.70
CA THR A 182 13.61 17.73 3.84
C THR A 182 12.28 17.77 3.08
N ILE A 183 12.13 16.86 2.12
CA ILE A 183 10.86 16.63 1.41
C ILE A 183 9.82 16.14 2.42
N SER A 184 8.61 16.66 2.33
CA SER A 184 7.48 16.22 3.15
C SER A 184 6.31 15.76 2.29
N PHE A 185 5.40 14.99 2.89
CA PHE A 185 4.24 14.40 2.22
C PHE A 185 2.96 15.11 2.63
N ASN A 186 2.02 15.21 1.70
CA ASN A 186 0.70 15.77 1.96
C ASN A 186 -0.15 14.76 2.75
N GLU A 187 -0.44 15.05 4.01
CA GLU A 187 -1.19 14.16 4.92
C GLU A 187 -2.62 13.85 4.47
N ASN A 188 -3.19 14.67 3.58
CA ASN A 188 -4.52 14.47 3.02
C ASN A 188 -4.52 13.48 1.85
N ILE A 189 -3.34 13.11 1.33
CA ILE A 189 -3.20 12.14 0.24
C ILE A 189 -2.71 10.82 0.84
N ARG A 190 -3.56 9.81 0.75
CA ARG A 190 -3.20 8.46 1.16
C ARG A 190 -2.15 7.88 0.22
N GLY A 191 -1.18 7.14 0.76
CA GLY A 191 -0.08 6.57 -0.03
C GLY A 191 -0.52 5.62 -1.16
N TYR A 192 -1.72 5.03 -1.07
CA TYR A 192 -2.27 4.23 -2.16
C TYR A 192 -2.71 5.06 -3.39
N ASN A 193 -2.75 6.40 -3.28
CA ASN A 193 -2.97 7.32 -4.40
C ASN A 193 -1.65 7.90 -4.94
N PHE A 194 -0.50 7.39 -4.49
CA PHE A 194 0.81 7.76 -5.01
C PHE A 194 1.34 6.65 -5.91
N ASP A 195 1.05 6.75 -7.20
CA ASP A 195 1.56 5.81 -8.19
C ASP A 195 2.96 6.21 -8.67
N MET A 196 3.82 5.21 -8.77
CA MET A 196 5.14 5.29 -9.39
C MET A 196 5.10 4.59 -10.74
N PHE A 197 5.75 5.21 -11.72
CA PHE A 197 5.61 4.85 -13.13
C PHE A 197 6.87 4.15 -13.67
N SER A 198 6.68 3.06 -14.42
CA SER A 198 7.72 2.36 -15.19
C SER A 198 7.41 2.40 -16.68
N GLY A 199 8.43 2.31 -17.52
CA GLY A 199 8.30 2.48 -18.99
C GLY A 199 8.36 3.93 -19.47
N VAL A 200 8.40 4.88 -18.54
CA VAL A 200 8.63 6.30 -18.78
C VAL A 200 9.83 6.76 -17.96
N LYS A 201 10.76 7.52 -18.57
CA LYS A 201 11.87 8.18 -17.88
C LYS A 201 11.54 9.65 -17.72
N TYR A 202 11.64 10.16 -16.49
CA TYR A 202 11.24 11.52 -16.14
C TYR A 202 12.01 11.99 -14.91
N GLN A 203 11.94 13.30 -14.64
CA GLN A 203 12.39 13.89 -13.38
C GLN A 203 11.19 14.50 -12.67
N VAL A 204 11.29 14.62 -11.35
CA VAL A 204 10.24 15.21 -10.51
C VAL A 204 10.84 16.38 -9.75
N ASP A 205 10.38 17.58 -10.07
CA ASP A 205 10.79 18.81 -9.40
C ASP A 205 9.73 19.21 -8.35
N VAL A 206 9.96 18.81 -7.10
CA VAL A 206 9.05 19.10 -5.99
C VAL A 206 9.11 20.56 -5.52
N THR A 207 10.05 21.37 -6.02
CA THR A 207 10.05 22.83 -5.77
C THR A 207 8.94 23.54 -6.55
N LYS A 208 8.42 22.89 -7.60
CA LYS A 208 7.31 23.40 -8.41
C LYS A 208 5.95 23.08 -7.79
N PRO A 209 4.94 23.93 -8.04
CA PRO A 209 3.55 23.65 -7.67
C PRO A 209 3.09 22.30 -8.20
N ALA A 210 2.21 21.64 -7.43
CA ALA A 210 1.48 20.46 -7.88
C ALA A 210 0.84 20.70 -9.28
N GLY A 211 1.07 19.80 -10.23
CA GLY A 211 0.62 19.97 -11.61
C GLY A 211 1.70 20.47 -12.58
N GLN A 212 2.90 20.79 -12.09
CA GLN A 212 4.03 21.26 -12.91
C GLN A 212 5.36 20.60 -12.51
N ARG A 213 5.33 19.40 -11.94
CA ARG A 213 6.49 18.73 -11.34
C ARG A 213 7.21 17.78 -12.29
N ILE A 214 6.54 17.25 -13.31
CA ILE A 214 7.11 16.27 -14.23
C ILE A 214 7.94 16.97 -15.29
N ILE A 215 9.24 16.67 -15.31
CA ILE A 215 10.21 17.29 -16.21
C ILE A 215 10.75 16.26 -17.20
N ASN A 216 10.73 16.61 -18.49
CA ASN A 216 11.26 15.84 -19.61
C ASN A 216 10.84 14.36 -19.64
N PRO A 217 9.54 14.03 -19.53
CA PRO A 217 9.08 12.65 -19.59
C PRO A 217 9.27 12.08 -21.00
N THR A 218 9.89 10.91 -21.08
CA THR A 218 10.18 10.21 -22.34
C THR A 218 9.79 8.74 -22.28
N ILE A 219 9.22 8.23 -23.36
CA ILE A 219 8.91 6.82 -23.59
C ILE A 219 9.76 6.36 -24.78
N ASN A 220 10.54 5.30 -24.62
CA ASN A 220 11.48 4.79 -25.64
C ASN A 220 12.42 5.89 -26.20
N GLY A 221 12.88 6.79 -25.32
CA GLY A 221 13.78 7.89 -25.67
C GLY A 221 13.13 9.08 -26.41
N LYS A 222 11.82 9.04 -26.67
CA LYS A 222 11.08 10.12 -27.31
C LYS A 222 10.22 10.86 -26.27
N PRO A 223 10.07 12.19 -26.35
CA PRO A 223 9.10 12.92 -25.54
C PRO A 223 7.70 12.32 -25.67
N ILE A 224 6.93 12.34 -24.59
CA ILE A 224 5.52 11.94 -24.64
C ILE A 224 4.78 12.88 -25.58
N ASP A 225 4.19 12.33 -26.65
CA ASP A 225 3.33 13.08 -27.56
C ASP A 225 1.91 13.13 -26.98
N PRO A 226 1.35 14.32 -26.70
CA PRO A 226 0.01 14.47 -26.14
C PRO A 226 -1.09 13.75 -26.93
N LYS A 227 -0.94 13.60 -28.25
CA LYS A 227 -1.94 13.00 -29.14
C LYS A 227 -1.76 11.50 -29.34
N THR A 228 -0.59 10.96 -29.01
CA THR A 228 -0.34 9.52 -29.10
C THR A 228 -1.14 8.79 -28.03
N ILE A 229 -1.70 7.63 -28.39
CA ILE A 229 -2.33 6.71 -27.44
C ILE A 229 -1.27 5.72 -26.98
N TYR A 230 -1.07 5.65 -25.67
CA TYR A 230 -0.23 4.67 -25.00
C TYR A 230 -1.11 3.64 -24.30
N LYS A 231 -0.51 2.49 -23.98
CA LYS A 231 -1.10 1.47 -23.13
C LYS A 231 -0.42 1.35 -21.78
#